data_AF-A0A0F3RPG5-F1
#
_entry.id   AF-A0A0F3RPG5-F1
#
_cell.length_a   1.000
_cell.length_b   1.000
_cell.length_c   1.000
_cell.angle_alpha   90.00
_cell.angle_beta   90.00
_cell.angle_gamma   90.00
#
_symmetry.space_group_name_H-M   'P 1'
#
loop_
_entity.id
_entity.type
_entity.pdbx_description
1 polymer ?
#
loop_
_entity_poly.entity_id
_entity_poly.type
_entity_poly.pdbx_seq_one_letter_code
_entity_poly.pdbx_strand_id
1 'polypeptide(L)'
;MGVLLSSSNASTWTDHQNRDLTFRLLGACFTANTRVIDLCTITGNNTSDLIALANVERVASDTDLDFTLTEQNGTEHKLSDDLPIALRSRITGALNVNAQMRGSSLHSPVLYPGVQIVLGNVTETADYVTRAIPAGSNSKVTITYEALMIRTADVKAYVQKTDGTWQLVELTTGKQVGDNLVERMHILTSFNVVETLVKLILSGTILYRPKVRSLRVVIT
;
A
#
# COMPACT_ATOMS: atom_id res chain seq x y z
N MET A 1 -28.39 -31.32 -28.11
CA MET A 1 -28.16 -32.77 -28.33
C MET A 1 -28.31 -33.02 -29.81
N GLY A 2 -27.34 -33.68 -30.45
CA GLY A 2 -27.31 -33.90 -31.90
C GLY A 2 -27.05 -35.36 -32.25
N VAL A 3 -27.51 -35.78 -33.44
CA VAL A 3 -27.31 -37.12 -34.01
C VAL A 3 -25.83 -37.44 -34.06
N LEU A 4 -25.43 -38.61 -33.55
CA LEU A 4 -24.06 -39.07 -33.64
C LEU A 4 -23.67 -39.28 -35.11
N LEU A 5 -22.58 -38.64 -35.52
CA LEU A 5 -21.99 -38.81 -36.84
C LEU A 5 -20.62 -39.48 -36.69
N SER A 6 -20.34 -40.48 -37.52
CA SER A 6 -19.00 -41.09 -37.61
C SER A 6 -18.44 -40.96 -39.02
N SER A 7 -17.13 -40.77 -39.12
CA SER A 7 -16.42 -40.76 -40.40
C SER A 7 -15.06 -41.43 -40.25
N SER A 8 -14.69 -42.24 -41.22
CA SER A 8 -13.35 -42.84 -41.30
C SER A 8 -12.35 -41.95 -42.05
N ASN A 9 -12.81 -40.93 -42.78
CA ASN A 9 -11.99 -40.06 -43.63
C ASN A 9 -12.22 -38.55 -43.39
N ALA A 10 -13.03 -38.19 -42.38
CA ALA A 10 -13.43 -36.84 -42.04
C ALA A 10 -14.08 -36.01 -43.18
N SER A 11 -14.56 -36.66 -44.26
CA SER A 11 -15.17 -35.97 -45.41
C SER A 11 -16.55 -36.53 -45.77
N THR A 12 -16.80 -37.82 -45.51
CA THR A 12 -18.12 -38.45 -45.65
C THR A 12 -18.60 -38.91 -44.28
N TRP A 13 -19.82 -38.53 -43.91
CA TRP A 13 -20.35 -38.74 -42.56
C TRP A 13 -21.54 -39.68 -42.61
N THR A 14 -21.54 -40.70 -41.75
CA THR A 14 -22.68 -41.60 -41.52
C THR A 14 -23.42 -41.18 -40.26
N ASP A 15 -24.73 -40.99 -40.38
CA ASP A 15 -25.66 -40.68 -39.30
C ASP A 15 -26.13 -41.95 -38.58
N HIS A 16 -26.00 -41.94 -37.26
CA HIS A 16 -26.48 -43.01 -36.39
C HIS A 16 -27.78 -42.59 -35.72
N GLN A 17 -28.91 -42.75 -36.41
CA GLN A 17 -30.23 -42.26 -35.95
C GLN A 17 -30.77 -42.91 -34.67
N ASN A 18 -30.10 -43.96 -34.20
CA ASN A 18 -30.39 -44.65 -32.94
C ASN A 18 -29.37 -44.31 -31.83
N ARG A 19 -28.52 -43.31 -32.02
CA ARG A 19 -27.45 -42.91 -31.08
C ARG A 19 -27.31 -41.40 -31.02
N ASP A 20 -27.26 -40.87 -29.82
CA ASP A 20 -26.96 -39.46 -29.57
C ASP A 20 -25.54 -39.27 -29.05
N LEU A 21 -24.94 -38.12 -29.41
CA LEU A 21 -23.76 -37.64 -28.71
C LEU A 21 -24.15 -37.18 -27.30
N THR A 22 -23.50 -37.76 -26.30
CA THR A 22 -23.54 -37.29 -24.92
C THR A 22 -22.13 -36.95 -24.47
N PHE A 23 -22.01 -35.92 -23.63
CA PHE A 23 -20.78 -35.61 -22.93
C PHE A 23 -21.10 -35.41 -21.46
N ARG A 24 -20.09 -35.62 -20.62
CA ARG A 24 -20.16 -35.34 -19.19
C ARG A 24 -19.12 -34.29 -18.85
N LEU A 25 -19.56 -33.19 -18.26
CA LEU A 25 -18.67 -32.26 -17.59
C LEU A 25 -18.38 -32.80 -16.19
N LEU A 26 -17.11 -32.95 -15.87
CA LEU A 26 -16.67 -33.29 -14.53
C LEU A 26 -16.41 -31.97 -13.78
N GLY A 27 -17.01 -31.84 -12.60
CA GLY A 27 -16.71 -30.78 -11.65
C GLY A 27 -15.78 -31.29 -10.55
N ALA A 28 -15.07 -30.38 -9.90
CA ALA A 28 -14.36 -30.70 -8.67
C ALA A 28 -15.37 -30.97 -7.54
N CYS A 29 -15.05 -31.95 -6.69
CA CYS A 29 -15.77 -32.20 -5.44
C CYS A 29 -14.75 -32.26 -4.31
N PHE A 30 -14.84 -31.31 -3.39
CA PHE A 30 -13.89 -31.15 -2.28
C PHE A 30 -14.45 -31.76 -1.00
N THR A 31 -13.60 -32.47 -0.26
CA THR A 31 -13.93 -33.04 1.05
C THR A 31 -13.65 -32.09 2.21
N ALA A 32 -12.93 -31.01 1.95
CA ALA A 32 -12.60 -29.96 2.91
C ALA A 32 -12.87 -28.60 2.28
N ASN A 33 -13.49 -27.71 3.07
CA ASN A 33 -13.86 -26.36 2.65
C ASN A 33 -12.78 -25.33 3.04
N THR A 34 -11.74 -25.77 3.75
CA THR A 34 -10.62 -24.93 4.16
C THR A 34 -9.31 -25.67 3.94
N ARG A 35 -8.29 -24.94 3.50
CA ARG A 35 -6.93 -25.45 3.38
C ARG A 35 -5.94 -24.35 3.74
N VAL A 36 -4.98 -24.68 4.60
CA VAL A 36 -3.84 -23.81 4.89
C VAL A 36 -2.64 -24.33 4.12
N ILE A 37 -1.98 -23.46 3.36
CA ILE A 37 -0.75 -23.75 2.64
C ILE A 37 0.37 -22.98 3.32
N ASP A 38 1.38 -23.70 3.79
CA ASP A 38 2.64 -23.11 4.22
C ASP A 38 3.43 -22.69 2.99
N LEU A 39 3.72 -21.39 2.85
CA LEU A 39 4.38 -20.84 1.68
C LEU A 39 5.88 -20.77 1.90
N CYS A 40 6.29 -20.06 2.94
CA CYS A 40 7.71 -19.88 3.28
C CYS A 40 7.85 -19.22 4.66
N THR A 41 9.11 -19.11 5.10
CA THR A 41 9.50 -18.22 6.19
C THR A 41 10.35 -17.09 5.63
N ILE A 42 10.02 -15.85 5.98
CA ILE A 42 10.76 -14.65 5.61
C ILE A 42 11.33 -13.97 6.86
N THR A 43 12.29 -13.08 6.69
CA THR A 43 12.88 -12.33 7.82
C THR A 43 12.54 -10.86 7.70
N GLY A 44 11.79 -10.35 8.67
CA GLY A 44 11.55 -8.92 8.83
C GLY A 44 12.79 -8.18 9.33
N ASN A 45 13.00 -6.96 8.83
CA ASN A 45 14.04 -6.05 9.31
C ASN A 45 13.42 -4.66 9.53
N ASN A 46 13.09 -4.36 10.79
CA ASN A 46 12.41 -3.11 11.17
C ASN A 46 11.14 -2.84 10.36
N THR A 47 10.44 -3.91 9.99
CA THR A 47 9.28 -3.89 9.11
C THR A 47 8.13 -3.14 9.79
N SER A 48 7.62 -2.10 9.14
CA SER A 48 6.46 -1.31 9.59
C SER A 48 5.20 -1.57 8.77
N ASP A 49 5.35 -2.12 7.57
CA ASP A 49 4.25 -2.32 6.63
C ASP A 49 4.39 -3.67 5.95
N LEU A 50 3.25 -4.31 5.69
CA LEU A 50 3.17 -5.61 5.04
C LEU A 50 2.17 -5.51 3.89
N ILE A 51 2.49 -6.15 2.77
CA ILE A 51 1.54 -6.42 1.68
C ILE A 51 1.86 -7.79 1.08
N ALA A 52 0.82 -8.57 0.82
CA ALA A 52 0.91 -9.82 0.10
C ALA A 52 0.43 -9.60 -1.33
N LEU A 53 1.36 -9.50 -2.27
CA LEU A 53 1.04 -9.40 -3.69
C LEU A 53 0.81 -10.81 -4.24
N ALA A 54 -0.38 -11.07 -4.75
CA ALA A 54 -0.75 -12.39 -5.23
C ALA A 54 -1.86 -12.32 -6.27
N ASN A 55 -1.79 -13.22 -7.25
CA ASN A 55 -2.88 -13.42 -8.19
C ASN A 55 -3.82 -14.47 -7.63
N VAL A 56 -4.99 -14.03 -7.16
CA VAL A 56 -6.02 -14.90 -6.57
C VAL A 56 -7.27 -14.87 -7.43
N GLU A 57 -7.74 -16.04 -7.84
CA GLU A 57 -9.05 -16.19 -8.49
C GLU A 57 -10.09 -16.66 -7.48
N ARG A 58 -11.11 -15.83 -7.26
CA ARG A 58 -12.29 -16.14 -6.45
C ARG A 58 -13.40 -16.56 -7.41
N VAL A 59 -13.48 -17.86 -7.67
CA VAL A 59 -14.36 -18.44 -8.69
C VAL A 59 -15.85 -18.33 -8.36
N ALA A 60 -16.19 -18.10 -7.09
CA ALA A 60 -17.56 -17.93 -6.61
C ALA A 60 -17.60 -17.10 -5.31
N SER A 61 -18.78 -16.62 -4.91
CA SER A 61 -18.97 -15.78 -3.72
C SER A 61 -18.67 -16.49 -2.40
N ASP A 62 -18.60 -17.82 -2.41
CA ASP A 62 -18.23 -18.68 -1.28
C ASP A 62 -16.72 -19.01 -1.24
N THR A 63 -15.93 -18.47 -2.18
CA THR A 63 -14.48 -18.68 -2.25
C THR A 63 -13.69 -17.45 -1.83
N ASP A 64 -12.67 -17.67 -1.01
CA ASP A 64 -11.83 -16.59 -0.50
C ASP A 64 -10.44 -17.07 -0.06
N LEU A 65 -9.48 -16.14 -0.01
CA LEU A 65 -8.11 -16.40 0.38
C LEU A 65 -7.56 -15.22 1.19
N ASP A 66 -6.99 -15.52 2.35
CA ASP A 66 -6.18 -14.58 3.12
C ASP A 66 -4.77 -15.12 3.32
N PHE A 67 -3.83 -14.22 3.57
CA PHE A 67 -2.50 -14.56 4.08
C PHE A 67 -2.42 -14.28 5.57
N THR A 68 -1.67 -15.13 6.28
CA THR A 68 -1.32 -14.92 7.68
C THR A 68 0.20 -14.95 7.79
N LEU A 69 0.78 -13.91 8.40
CA LEU A 69 2.18 -13.90 8.80
C LEU A 69 2.26 -14.07 10.31
N THR A 70 2.97 -15.08 10.75
CA THR A 70 3.09 -15.44 12.15
C THR A 70 4.52 -15.19 12.64
N GLU A 71 4.65 -14.34 13.66
CA GLU A 71 5.91 -14.10 14.36
C GLU A 71 6.33 -15.30 15.21
N GLN A 72 7.61 -15.35 15.62
CA GLN A 72 8.11 -16.41 16.51
C GLN A 72 7.40 -16.48 17.88
N ASN A 73 6.81 -15.37 18.33
CA ASN A 73 6.02 -15.30 19.56
C ASN A 73 4.56 -15.76 19.37
N GLY A 74 4.17 -16.17 18.16
CA GLY A 74 2.81 -16.60 17.82
C GLY A 74 1.84 -15.47 17.44
N THR A 75 2.30 -14.21 17.38
CA THR A 75 1.46 -13.09 16.93
C THR A 75 1.17 -13.22 15.43
N GLU A 76 -0.11 -13.20 15.07
CA GLU A 76 -0.57 -13.30 13.69
C GLU A 76 -0.93 -11.94 13.10
N HIS A 77 -0.50 -11.71 11.85
CA HIS A 77 -0.88 -10.57 11.02
C HIS A 77 -1.64 -11.08 9.80
N LYS A 78 -2.93 -10.78 9.74
CA LYS A 78 -3.79 -11.18 8.61
C LYS A 78 -3.78 -10.12 7.52
N LEU A 79 -3.64 -10.57 6.28
CA LEU A 79 -3.59 -9.75 5.08
C LEU A 79 -4.57 -10.30 4.06
N SER A 80 -5.29 -9.39 3.41
CA SER A 80 -5.87 -9.68 2.10
C SER A 80 -4.80 -9.49 1.02
N ASP A 81 -4.99 -10.15 -0.11
CA ASP A 81 -4.20 -9.92 -1.32
C ASP A 81 -4.24 -8.45 -1.75
N ASP A 82 -3.09 -7.92 -2.16
CA ASP A 82 -2.87 -6.58 -2.70
C ASP A 82 -3.28 -5.40 -1.80
N LEU A 83 -3.60 -5.66 -0.54
CA LEU A 83 -3.93 -4.63 0.44
C LEU A 83 -2.79 -4.46 1.46
N PRO A 84 -2.18 -3.27 1.55
CA PRO A 84 -1.16 -3.02 2.55
C PRO A 84 -1.78 -2.84 3.94
N ILE A 85 -1.10 -3.35 4.96
CA ILE A 85 -1.39 -3.06 6.36
C ILE A 85 -0.21 -2.32 7.00
N ALA A 86 -0.54 -1.34 7.83
CA ALA A 86 0.41 -0.67 8.69
C ALA A 86 0.45 -1.37 10.06
N LEU A 87 1.63 -1.83 10.46
CA LEU A 87 1.84 -2.49 11.73
C LEU A 87 1.82 -1.49 12.89
N ARG A 88 1.43 -1.97 14.07
CA ARG A 88 1.42 -1.18 15.32
C ARG A 88 2.80 -1.07 15.98
N SER A 89 3.68 -2.02 15.67
CA SER A 89 5.06 -2.11 16.14
C SER A 89 5.93 -2.64 15.01
N ARG A 90 7.20 -2.25 14.99
CA ARG A 90 8.14 -2.81 14.00
C ARG A 90 8.39 -4.28 14.30
N ILE A 91 8.47 -5.07 13.24
CA ILE A 91 8.82 -6.49 13.33
C ILE A 91 10.23 -6.71 12.80
N THR A 92 11.05 -7.37 13.61
CA THR A 92 12.37 -7.86 13.24
C THR A 92 12.48 -9.32 13.66
N GLY A 93 12.84 -10.20 12.72
CA GLY A 93 12.91 -11.64 12.96
C GLY A 93 12.10 -12.45 11.97
N ALA A 94 12.03 -13.76 12.21
CA ALA A 94 11.36 -14.69 11.30
C ALA A 94 9.83 -14.54 11.36
N LEU A 95 9.21 -14.57 10.19
CA LEU A 95 7.78 -14.56 9.94
C LEU A 95 7.43 -15.77 9.08
N ASN A 96 6.63 -16.70 9.60
CA ASN A 96 6.09 -17.79 8.79
C ASN A 96 4.88 -17.27 8.01
N VAL A 97 4.82 -17.56 6.72
CA VAL A 97 3.80 -17.06 5.79
C VAL A 97 2.91 -18.23 5.38
N ASN A 98 1.61 -18.13 5.69
CA ASN A 98 0.62 -19.09 5.26
C ASN A 98 -0.44 -18.43 4.38
N ALA A 99 -0.96 -19.18 3.41
CA ALA A 99 -2.19 -18.84 2.70
C ALA A 99 -3.34 -19.71 3.20
N GLN A 100 -4.40 -19.10 3.71
CA GLN A 100 -5.62 -19.77 4.12
C GLN A 100 -6.67 -19.64 3.02
N MET A 101 -6.95 -20.75 2.34
CA MET A 101 -7.96 -20.87 1.30
C MET A 101 -9.27 -21.36 1.90
N ARG A 102 -10.37 -20.74 1.51
CA ARG A 102 -11.74 -21.10 1.93
C ARG A 102 -12.62 -21.23 0.70
N GLY A 103 -13.48 -22.24 0.70
CA GLY A 103 -14.39 -22.54 -0.40
C GLY A 103 -15.58 -23.38 0.06
N SER A 104 -16.11 -24.18 -0.85
CA SER A 104 -17.19 -25.12 -0.59
C SER A 104 -16.87 -26.50 -1.15
N SER A 105 -17.84 -27.42 -1.08
CA SER A 105 -17.69 -28.75 -1.67
C SER A 105 -17.57 -28.73 -3.20
N LEU A 106 -17.93 -27.63 -3.87
CA LEU A 106 -17.92 -27.52 -5.33
C LEU A 106 -16.99 -26.42 -5.87
N HIS A 107 -16.59 -25.47 -5.03
CA HIS A 107 -15.74 -24.33 -5.44
C HIS A 107 -14.53 -24.20 -4.53
N SER A 108 -13.38 -23.89 -5.14
CA SER A 108 -12.15 -23.53 -4.43
C SER A 108 -11.59 -22.26 -5.07
N PRO A 109 -11.01 -21.34 -4.29
CA PRO A 109 -10.20 -20.28 -4.87
C PRO A 109 -8.96 -20.89 -5.54
N VAL A 110 -8.35 -20.15 -6.46
CA VAL A 110 -7.08 -20.52 -7.10
C VAL A 110 -6.02 -19.49 -6.72
N LEU A 111 -4.92 -19.96 -6.14
CA LEU A 111 -3.72 -19.16 -5.91
C LEU A 111 -2.72 -19.46 -7.01
N TYR A 112 -2.42 -18.47 -7.86
CA TYR A 112 -1.43 -18.63 -8.90
C TYR A 112 0.01 -18.51 -8.34
N PRO A 113 1.01 -19.14 -8.98
CA PRO A 113 2.41 -18.97 -8.61
C PRO A 113 2.86 -17.50 -8.67
N GLY A 114 3.87 -17.15 -7.88
CA GLY A 114 4.44 -15.80 -7.86
C GLY A 114 3.97 -14.91 -6.71
N VAL A 115 3.50 -15.49 -5.60
CA VAL A 115 3.22 -14.73 -4.37
C VAL A 115 4.47 -13.99 -3.92
N GLN A 116 4.35 -12.69 -3.66
CA GLN A 116 5.41 -11.86 -3.13
C GLN A 116 4.94 -11.19 -1.84
N ILE A 117 5.73 -11.35 -0.78
CA ILE A 117 5.53 -10.59 0.45
C ILE A 117 6.47 -9.39 0.40
N VAL A 118 5.91 -8.19 0.43
CA VAL A 118 6.70 -6.95 0.46
C VAL A 118 6.69 -6.39 1.88
N LEU A 119 7.89 -6.16 2.39
CA LEU A 119 8.14 -5.64 3.72
C LEU A 119 8.57 -4.18 3.60
N GLY A 120 7.73 -3.27 4.07
CA GLY A 120 8.02 -1.84 4.10
C GLY A 120 8.67 -1.43 5.42
N ASN A 121 9.60 -0.49 5.36
CA ASN A 121 10.15 0.19 6.52
C ASN A 121 10.04 1.70 6.30
N VAL A 122 9.04 2.31 6.93
CA VAL A 122 8.82 3.75 6.90
C VAL A 122 9.77 4.42 7.88
N THR A 123 10.53 5.41 7.42
CA THR A 123 11.39 6.23 8.28
C THR A 123 10.56 7.14 9.18
N GLU A 124 11.09 7.47 10.35
CA GLU A 124 10.43 8.37 11.31
C GLU A 124 10.55 9.83 10.90
N THR A 125 11.52 10.15 10.05
CA THR A 125 11.73 11.49 9.51
C THR A 125 11.86 11.48 7.99
N ALA A 126 11.46 12.58 7.37
CA ALA A 126 11.63 12.82 5.94
C ALA A 126 11.82 14.31 5.65
N ASP A 127 12.76 14.62 4.76
CA ASP A 127 13.07 15.98 4.34
C ASP A 127 12.56 16.21 2.91
N TYR A 128 11.85 17.31 2.69
CA TYR A 128 11.53 17.81 1.36
C TYR A 128 12.11 19.21 1.20
N VAL A 129 12.82 19.46 0.10
CA VAL A 129 13.42 20.77 -0.21
C VAL A 129 12.88 21.27 -1.54
N THR A 130 12.42 22.52 -1.60
CA THR A 130 11.95 23.14 -2.84
C THR A 130 13.11 23.44 -3.80
N ARG A 131 12.78 23.88 -5.01
CA ARG A 131 13.73 24.65 -5.85
C ARG A 131 14.09 25.97 -5.17
N ALA A 132 15.16 26.62 -5.63
CA ALA A 132 15.55 27.96 -5.19
C ALA A 132 14.48 29.01 -5.58
N ILE A 133 14.26 29.98 -4.70
CA ILE A 133 13.27 31.06 -4.85
C ILE A 133 13.97 32.39 -4.57
N PRO A 134 13.90 33.37 -5.48
CA PRO A 134 14.41 34.71 -5.23
C PRO A 134 13.75 35.33 -4.00
N ALA A 135 14.54 35.92 -3.11
CA ALA A 135 14.04 36.64 -1.94
C ALA A 135 14.37 38.12 -2.01
N GLY A 136 15.65 38.47 -2.00
CA GLY A 136 16.13 39.84 -1.93
C GLY A 136 16.28 40.34 -0.50
N SER A 137 16.34 41.67 -0.34
CA SER A 137 16.54 42.34 0.95
C SER A 137 15.22 42.65 1.65
N ASN A 138 15.20 42.49 2.98
CA ASN A 138 14.06 42.76 3.87
C ASN A 138 12.74 42.10 3.43
N SER A 139 12.84 40.87 2.92
CA SER A 139 11.72 40.13 2.34
C SER A 139 10.86 39.48 3.42
N LYS A 140 9.58 39.29 3.13
CA LYS A 140 8.65 38.47 3.90
C LYS A 140 8.47 37.12 3.22
N VAL A 141 8.88 36.05 3.88
CA VAL A 141 8.68 34.66 3.42
C VAL A 141 7.42 34.10 4.08
N THR A 142 6.45 33.69 3.27
CA THR A 142 5.22 33.02 3.71
C THR A 142 5.19 31.60 3.15
N ILE A 143 5.19 30.61 4.03
CA ILE A 143 5.13 29.18 3.68
C ILE A 143 3.77 28.67 4.13
N THR A 144 2.99 28.11 3.21
CA THR A 144 1.67 27.56 3.48
C THR A 144 1.58 26.14 2.95
N TYR A 145 1.05 25.22 3.74
CA TYR A 145 0.78 23.84 3.30
C TYR A 145 -0.39 23.26 4.09
N GLU A 146 -1.04 22.24 3.53
CA GLU A 146 -2.03 21.44 4.24
C GLU A 146 -1.37 20.19 4.79
N ALA A 147 -1.55 19.92 6.08
CA ALA A 147 -0.97 18.76 6.73
C ALA A 147 -2.00 17.95 7.51
N LEU A 148 -1.95 16.63 7.30
CA LEU A 148 -2.61 15.65 8.15
C LEU A 148 -1.57 15.19 9.17
N MET A 149 -1.76 15.60 10.41
CA MET A 149 -0.91 15.22 11.53
C MET A 149 -1.80 14.71 12.64
N ILE A 150 -1.48 13.53 13.16
CA ILE A 150 -2.18 12.91 14.28
C ILE A 150 -1.24 12.76 15.45
N ARG A 151 -1.73 13.08 16.65
CA ARG A 151 -1.00 12.94 17.92
C ARG A 151 0.41 13.53 17.88
N THR A 152 1.45 12.69 17.81
CA THR A 152 2.85 13.10 17.92
C THR A 152 3.52 13.38 16.56
N ALA A 153 2.79 13.28 15.46
CA ALA A 153 3.30 13.67 14.14
C ALA A 153 3.47 15.20 14.06
N ASP A 154 4.57 15.66 13.44
CA ASP A 154 4.92 17.07 13.35
C ASP A 154 5.55 17.40 11.98
N VAL A 155 5.46 18.68 11.59
CA VAL A 155 6.08 19.23 10.38
C VAL A 155 6.70 20.58 10.71
N LYS A 156 8.01 20.69 10.48
CA LYS A 156 8.78 21.92 10.70
C LYS A 156 9.20 22.52 9.37
N ALA A 157 9.04 23.83 9.23
CA ALA A 157 9.40 24.58 8.03
C ALA A 157 10.69 25.38 8.27
N TYR A 158 11.63 25.29 7.33
CA TYR A 158 12.91 26.00 7.39
C TYR A 158 13.14 26.78 6.09
N VAL A 159 13.89 27.87 6.20
CA VAL A 159 14.46 28.60 5.06
C VAL A 159 15.98 28.51 5.09
N GLN A 160 16.62 28.49 3.92
CA GLN A 160 18.08 28.47 3.84
C GLN A 160 18.66 29.88 3.85
N LYS A 161 19.66 30.14 4.69
CA LYS A 161 20.44 31.38 4.75
C LYS A 161 21.58 31.37 3.72
N THR A 162 22.19 32.54 3.48
CA THR A 162 23.33 32.72 2.56
C THR A 162 24.52 31.80 2.88
N ASP A 163 24.74 31.48 4.16
CA ASP A 163 25.81 30.57 4.62
C ASP A 163 25.46 29.08 4.45
N GLY A 164 24.30 28.77 3.86
CA GLY A 164 23.80 27.41 3.66
C GLY A 164 23.11 26.81 4.88
N THR A 165 23.06 27.51 6.02
CA THR A 165 22.40 27.01 7.24
C THR A 165 20.87 27.11 7.14
N TRP A 166 20.19 26.23 7.86
CA TRP A 166 18.72 26.19 7.92
C TRP A 166 18.21 26.99 9.11
N GLN A 167 17.35 27.97 8.85
CA GLN A 167 16.63 28.73 9.87
C GLN A 167 15.21 28.22 10.00
N LEU A 168 14.78 27.88 11.21
CA LEU A 168 13.40 27.51 11.51
C LEU A 168 12.47 28.72 11.30
N VAL A 169 11.35 28.49 10.61
CA VAL A 169 10.25 29.45 10.53
C VAL A 169 9.11 28.91 11.40
N GLU A 170 8.88 29.59 12.52
CA GLU A 170 7.85 29.20 13.48
C GLU A 170 6.45 29.25 12.85
N LEU A 171 5.57 28.37 13.34
CA LEU A 171 4.18 28.36 12.92
C LEU A 171 3.51 29.66 13.35
N THR A 172 2.89 30.36 12.41
CA THR A 172 2.17 31.61 12.68
C THR A 172 0.69 31.33 12.90
N THR A 173 0.05 30.56 12.02
CA THR A 173 -1.37 30.20 12.14
C THR A 173 -1.66 28.79 11.64
N GLY A 174 -2.73 28.21 12.18
CA GLY A 174 -3.27 26.92 11.73
C GLY A 174 -4.78 27.02 11.54
N LYS A 175 -5.30 26.54 10.41
CA LYS A 175 -6.73 26.55 10.11
C LYS A 175 -7.20 25.18 9.64
N GLN A 176 -8.28 24.65 10.22
CA GLN A 176 -8.89 23.41 9.77
C GLN A 176 -9.48 23.58 8.36
N VAL A 177 -9.18 22.64 7.46
CA VAL A 177 -9.66 22.67 6.06
C VAL A 177 -10.60 21.49 5.72
N GLY A 178 -10.81 20.56 6.66
CA GLY A 178 -11.66 19.37 6.48
C GLY A 178 -10.84 18.07 6.49
N ASP A 179 -11.50 16.92 6.66
CA ASP A 179 -10.87 15.58 6.64
C ASP A 179 -9.63 15.43 7.55
N ASN A 180 -9.66 16.09 8.72
CA ASN A 180 -8.54 16.17 9.68
C ASN A 180 -7.27 16.85 9.15
N LEU A 181 -7.33 17.52 7.99
CA LEU A 181 -6.24 18.34 7.46
C LEU A 181 -6.30 19.74 8.06
N VAL A 182 -5.12 20.27 8.36
CA VAL A 182 -4.91 21.62 8.88
C VAL A 182 -3.99 22.36 7.92
N GLU A 183 -4.44 23.49 7.38
CA GLU A 183 -3.58 24.46 6.71
C GLU A 183 -2.67 25.10 7.75
N ARG A 184 -1.36 25.03 7.51
CA ARG A 184 -0.30 25.58 8.35
C ARG A 184 0.34 26.73 7.60
N MET A 185 0.43 27.88 8.26
CA MET A 185 1.07 29.07 7.71
C MET A 185 2.22 29.50 8.61
N HIS A 186 3.40 29.65 8.01
CA HIS A 186 4.62 30.09 8.65
C HIS A 186 5.09 31.38 7.98
N ILE A 187 5.35 32.42 8.77
CA ILE A 187 5.75 33.75 8.29
C ILE A 187 7.08 34.13 8.91
N LEU A 188 8.06 34.46 8.07
CA LEU A 188 9.32 35.08 8.45
C LEU A 188 9.40 36.47 7.82
N THR A 189 9.64 37.50 8.63
CA THR A 189 9.86 38.88 8.17
C THR A 189 11.33 39.25 8.21
N SER A 190 11.70 40.31 7.48
CA SER A 190 13.05 40.87 7.49
C SER A 190 14.13 39.86 7.11
N PHE A 191 13.82 39.00 6.14
CA PHE A 191 14.73 38.00 5.62
C PHE A 191 15.59 38.57 4.49
N ASN A 192 16.91 38.32 4.55
CA ASN A 192 17.90 38.99 3.70
C ASN A 192 18.83 37.97 3.04
N VAL A 193 18.46 37.49 1.85
CA VAL A 193 19.26 36.58 1.01
C VAL A 193 18.90 36.81 -0.46
N VAL A 194 19.80 36.53 -1.40
CA VAL A 194 19.49 36.69 -2.84
C VAL A 194 18.45 35.65 -3.28
N GLU A 195 18.70 34.38 -2.95
CA GLU A 195 17.79 33.25 -3.17
C GLU A 195 17.74 32.37 -1.93
N THR A 196 16.64 31.64 -1.75
CA THR A 196 16.44 30.71 -0.64
C THR A 196 15.77 29.42 -1.08
N LEU A 197 16.00 28.36 -0.32
CA LEU A 197 15.27 27.10 -0.39
C LEU A 197 14.34 27.00 0.81
N VAL A 198 13.15 26.44 0.62
CA VAL A 198 12.28 26.04 1.73
C VAL A 198 12.42 24.55 1.96
N LYS A 199 12.64 24.16 3.20
CA LYS A 199 12.68 22.76 3.63
C LYS A 199 11.54 22.46 4.59
N LEU A 200 10.83 21.37 4.34
CA LEU A 200 9.93 20.76 5.31
C LEU A 200 10.61 19.52 5.89
N ILE A 201 10.68 19.45 7.20
CA ILE A 201 11.08 18.24 7.93
C ILE A 201 9.81 17.66 8.54
N LEU A 202 9.41 16.50 8.06
CA LEU A 202 8.31 15.73 8.59
C LEU A 202 8.87 14.76 9.63
N SER A 203 8.23 14.67 10.79
CA SER A 203 8.58 13.69 11.83
C SER A 203 7.34 12.99 12.37
N GLY A 204 7.44 11.70 12.62
CA GLY A 204 6.33 10.92 13.14
C GLY A 204 6.76 9.54 13.64
N THR A 205 5.79 8.65 13.75
CA THR A 205 6.03 7.24 14.10
C THR A 205 5.37 6.35 13.06
N ILE A 206 5.61 5.04 13.13
CA ILE A 206 4.94 4.07 12.26
C ILE A 206 3.40 4.11 12.38
N LEU A 207 2.87 4.57 13.51
CA LEU A 207 1.42 4.71 13.75
C LEU A 207 0.92 6.12 13.40
N TYR A 208 1.75 7.14 13.61
CA TYR A 208 1.41 8.55 13.42
C TYR A 208 2.23 9.13 12.28
N ARG A 209 1.76 8.89 11.05
CA ARG A 209 2.48 9.26 9.83
C ARG A 209 2.00 10.62 9.31
N PRO A 210 2.83 11.67 9.34
CA PRO A 210 2.45 12.96 8.77
C PRO A 210 2.28 12.86 7.25
N LYS A 211 1.29 13.55 6.70
CA LYS A 211 1.13 13.76 5.25
C LYS A 211 0.99 15.23 4.97
N VAL A 212 1.66 15.72 3.93
CA VAL A 212 1.63 17.13 3.53
C VAL A 212 1.21 17.23 2.06
N ARG A 213 0.39 18.23 1.74
CA ARG A 213 -0.01 18.55 0.36
C ARG A 213 -0.13 20.06 0.17
N SER A 214 -0.31 20.48 -1.09
CA SER A 214 -0.60 21.88 -1.45
C SER A 214 0.44 22.90 -0.94
N LEU A 215 1.73 22.54 -0.92
CA LEU A 215 2.78 23.48 -0.50
C LEU A 215 2.82 24.71 -1.43
N ARG A 216 2.78 25.88 -0.83
CA ARG A 216 2.90 27.19 -1.48
C ARG A 216 3.92 28.02 -0.71
N VAL A 217 4.81 28.66 -1.44
CA VAL A 217 5.79 29.60 -0.87
C VAL A 217 5.64 30.91 -1.62
N VAL A 218 5.44 31.99 -0.88
CA VAL A 218 5.30 33.35 -1.40
C VAL A 218 6.34 34.22 -0.70
N ILE A 219 7.18 34.89 -1.49
CA ILE A 219 8.17 35.86 -1.00
C ILE A 219 7.81 37.22 -1.60
N THR A 220 7.69 38.23 -0.73
CA THR A 220 7.31 39.61 -1.08
C THR A 220 8.19 40.61 -0.36
#